data_AF-A3KCW3-F1
#
_entry.id   AF-A3KCW3-F1
#
_cell.length_a   1.000
_cell.length_b   1.000
_cell.length_c   1.000
_cell.angle_alpha   90.00
_cell.angle_beta   90.00
_cell.angle_gamma   90.00
#
_symmetry.space_group_name_H-M   'P 1'
#
loop_
_entity.id
_entity.type
_entity.pdbx_description
1 polymer ?
#
loop_
_entity_poly.entity_id
_entity_poly.type
_entity_poly.pdbx_seq_one_letter_code
_entity_poly.pdbx_strand_id
1 'polypeptide(L)' 'MTSVQTPVSTRAVSVTVAAVVQETADACSLVFDVPADQQHRFTYKPGQFLTLRIPSDLTGSGARCYSLA' A
#
# COMPACT_ATOMS: atom_id res chain seq x y z
N MET A 1 -16.67 -8.31 -2.63
CA MET A 1 -15.51 -7.39 -2.69
C MET A 1 -14.88 -7.55 -4.06
N THR A 2 -15.16 -6.65 -4.99
CA THR A 2 -14.66 -6.74 -6.37
C THR A 2 -13.33 -6.00 -6.42
N SER A 3 -12.21 -6.70 -6.54
CA SER A 3 -10.91 -6.05 -6.76
C SER A 3 -10.90 -5.44 -8.16
N VAL A 4 -11.02 -4.12 -8.26
CA VAL A 4 -10.85 -3.41 -9.52
C VAL A 4 -9.36 -3.40 -9.85
N GLN A 5 -8.94 -4.26 -10.77
CA GLN A 5 -7.55 -4.35 -11.21
C GLN A 5 -7.26 -3.27 -12.26
N THR A 6 -7.02 -2.04 -11.80
CA THR A 6 -6.57 -0.94 -12.67
C THR A 6 -5.08 -1.13 -12.98
N PRO A 7 -4.64 -0.97 -14.25
CA PRO A 7 -3.25 -1.18 -14.65
C PRO A 7 -2.28 -0.41 -13.75
N VAL A 8 -1.25 -1.12 -13.33
CA VAL A 8 -0.18 -0.62 -12.47
C VAL A 8 0.81 0.08 -13.40
N SER A 9 1.15 1.34 -13.13
CA SER A 9 2.20 2.02 -13.89
C SER A 9 3.54 1.30 -13.66
N THR A 10 4.49 1.43 -14.60
CA THR A 10 5.82 0.78 -14.52
C THR A 10 6.60 1.11 -13.24
N ARG A 11 6.18 2.15 -12.48
CA ARG A 11 6.78 2.58 -11.22
C ARG A 11 6.06 2.09 -9.97
N ALA A 12 4.85 1.54 -10.10
CA ALA A 12 4.10 0.99 -8.97
C ALA A 12 4.26 -0.54 -8.89
N VAL A 13 4.11 -1.10 -7.69
CA VAL A 13 4.14 -2.54 -7.44
C VAL A 13 2.80 -2.92 -6.84
N SER A 14 2.18 -3.99 -7.35
CA SER A 14 1.04 -4.59 -6.67
C SER A 14 1.54 -5.47 -5.54
N VAL A 15 1.01 -5.22 -4.35
CA VAL A 15 1.29 -5.97 -3.13
C VAL A 15 -0.03 -6.44 -2.55
N THR A 16 0.00 -7.54 -1.79
CA THR A 16 -1.17 -8.06 -1.10
C THR A 16 -1.18 -7.56 0.33
N VAL A 17 -2.34 -7.16 0.86
CA VAL A 17 -2.48 -6.89 2.30
C VAL A 17 -2.49 -8.24 3.02
N ALA A 18 -1.40 -8.54 3.72
CA ALA A 18 -1.23 -9.75 4.50
C ALA A 18 -2.01 -9.70 5.82
N ALA A 19 -2.05 -8.52 6.45
CA ALA A 19 -2.80 -8.29 7.68
C ALA A 19 -3.24 -6.83 7.83
N VAL A 20 -4.31 -6.65 8.59
CA VAL A 20 -4.77 -5.34 9.09
C VAL A 20 -4.77 -5.44 10.61
N VAL A 21 -3.90 -4.68 11.26
CA VAL A 21 -3.77 -4.66 12.72
C VAL A 21 -4.47 -3.40 13.24
N GLN A 22 -5.47 -3.56 14.09
CA GLN A 22 -6.10 -2.42 14.76
C GLN A 22 -5.17 -1.92 15.87
N GLU A 23 -4.72 -0.68 15.77
CA GLU A 23 -3.86 -0.05 16.79
C GLU A 23 -4.72 0.73 17.79
N THR A 24 -5.71 1.46 17.28
CA THR A 24 -6.65 2.28 18.05
C THR A 24 -8.04 2.23 17.41
N ALA A 25 -9.00 2.96 17.98
CA ALA A 25 -10.35 3.09 17.41
C ALA A 25 -10.37 3.81 16.05
N ASP A 26 -9.34 4.59 15.73
CA ASP A 26 -9.24 5.45 14.55
C ASP A 26 -8.00 5.17 13.67
N ALA A 27 -7.12 4.26 14.10
CA ALA A 27 -5.90 3.92 13.37
C ALA A 27 -5.67 2.41 13.27
N CYS A 28 -5.15 2.00 12.13
CA CYS A 28 -4.72 0.63 11.88
C CYS A 28 -3.41 0.60 11.10
N SER A 29 -2.64 -0.47 11.32
CA SER A 29 -1.44 -0.79 10.56
C SER A 29 -1.78 -1.80 9.47
N LEU A 30 -1.26 -1.57 8.27
CA LEU A 30 -1.37 -2.50 7.15
C LEU A 30 -0.05 -3.22 6.95
N VAL A 31 -0.08 -4.55 6.99
CA VAL A 31 1.07 -5.40 6.67
C VAL A 31 0.93 -5.87 5.22
N PHE A 32 1.97 -5.68 4.42
CA PHE A 32 1.98 -6.09 3.02
C PHE A 32 2.88 -7.30 2.80
N ASP A 33 2.40 -8.25 2.00
CA ASP A 33 3.25 -9.28 1.41
C ASP A 33 3.88 -8.73 0.14
N VAL A 34 5.22 -8.69 0.12
CA VAL A 34 6.00 -8.14 -0.98
C VAL A 34 6.49 -9.30 -1.84
N PRO A 35 6.19 -9.32 -3.15
CA PRO A 35 6.71 -10.34 -4.06
C PRO A 35 8.23 -10.48 -3.96
N ALA A 36 8.72 -11.72 -3.99
CA ALA A 36 10.13 -12.03 -3.75
C ALA A 36 11.09 -11.27 -4.71
N ASP A 37 10.68 -11.09 -5.96
CA ASP A 37 11.41 -10.35 -7.00
C ASP A 37 11.43 -8.83 -6.76
N GLN A 38 10.59 -8.30 -5.88
CA GLN A 38 10.48 -6.88 -5.58
C GLN A 38 11.02 -6.48 -4.19
N GLN A 39 11.46 -7.44 -3.36
CA GLN A 39 11.91 -7.16 -1.97
C GLN A 39 12.97 -6.05 -1.87
N HIS A 40 13.90 -5.99 -2.82
CA HIS A 40 14.93 -4.95 -2.86
C HIS A 40 14.35 -3.52 -2.88
N ARG A 41 13.18 -3.31 -3.50
CA ARG A 41 12.52 -2.00 -3.59
C ARG A 41 11.87 -1.55 -2.28
N PHE A 42 11.59 -2.49 -1.39
CA PHE A 42 10.94 -2.24 -0.10
C PHE A 42 11.94 -2.29 1.07
N THR A 43 13.24 -2.47 0.80
CA THR A 43 14.29 -2.23 1.79
C THR A 43 14.40 -0.72 2.01
N TYR A 44 13.74 -0.21 3.06
CA TYR A 44 13.63 1.22 3.32
C TYR A 44 14.66 1.73 4.33
N LYS A 45 14.89 3.03 4.30
CA LYS A 45 15.64 3.80 5.30
C LYS A 45 14.67 4.65 6.12
N PRO A 46 15.02 4.98 7.38
CA PRO A 46 14.22 5.89 8.20
C PRO A 46 13.92 7.21 7.47
N GLY A 47 12.66 7.66 7.55
CA GLY A 47 12.18 8.88 6.88
C GLY A 47 11.62 8.67 5.46
N GLN A 48 11.67 7.45 4.91
CA GLN A 48 10.98 7.12 3.66
C GLN A 48 9.50 6.77 3.89
N PHE A 49 8.70 6.89 2.84
CA PHE A 49 7.26 6.63 2.84
C PHE A 49 6.84 5.86 1.59
N LEU A 50 5.68 5.21 1.65
CA LEU A 50 4.99 4.63 0.52
C LEU A 50 3.83 5.52 0.07
N THR A 51 3.66 5.64 -1.24
CA THR A 51 2.45 6.20 -1.83
C THR A 51 1.51 5.08 -2.22
N LEU A 52 0.38 4.98 -1.53
CA LEU A 52 -0.67 4.00 -1.83
C LEU A 52 -1.74 4.61 -2.73
N ARG A 53 -2.22 3.81 -3.68
CA ARG A 53 -3.42 4.12 -4.46
C ARG A 53 -4.63 3.56 -3.74
N ILE A 54 -5.43 4.44 -3.13
CA ILE A 54 -6.62 4.08 -2.38
C ILE A 54 -7.85 4.23 -3.29
N PRO A 55 -8.72 3.21 -3.42
CA PRO A 55 -9.96 3.34 -4.19
C PRO A 55 -10.90 4.36 -3.54
N SER A 56 -11.66 5.06 -4.37
CA SER A 56 -12.62 6.10 -3.94
C SER A 56 -13.84 6.07 -4.85
N ASP A 57 -15.04 5.99 -4.27
CA ASP A 57 -16.27 6.00 -5.05
C ASP A 57 -16.59 7.37 -5.67
N LEU A 58 -15.96 8.44 -5.17
CA LEU A 58 -16.16 9.81 -5.65
C LEU A 58 -15.23 10.19 -6.79
N THR A 59 -13.99 9.68 -6.79
CA THR A 59 -12.91 10.10 -7.71
C THR A 59 -12.21 8.94 -8.40
N GLY A 60 -12.70 7.70 -8.23
CA GLY A 60 -12.07 6.47 -8.71
C GLY A 60 -10.92 6.01 -7.81
N SER A 61 -9.87 6.81 -7.68
CA SER A 61 -8.77 6.54 -6.73
C SER A 61 -8.02 7.80 -6.31
N GLY A 62 -7.40 7.77 -5.13
CA GLY A 62 -6.55 8.83 -4.60
C GLY A 62 -5.18 8.30 -4.19
N ALA A 63 -4.13 9.07 -4.42
CA ALA A 63 -2.80 8.79 -3.90
C ALA A 63 -2.67 9.32 -2.46
N ARG A 64 -2.16 8.51 -1.54
CA ARG A 64 -1.90 8.88 -0.14
C ARG A 64 -0.55 8.37 0.31
N CYS A 65 0.18 9.19 1.06
CA CYS A 65 1.50 8.87 1.55
C CYS A 65 1.44 8.37 2.99
N TYR A 66 2.11 7.26 3.30
CA TYR A 66 2.21 6.68 4.62
C TYR A 66 3.68 6.36 4.92
N SER A 67 4.15 6.78 6.09
CA SER A 67 5.50 6.44 6.57
C SER A 67 5.63 4.93 6.76
N LEU A 68 6.84 4.42 6.53
CA LEU A 68 7.16 3.02 6.82
C LEU A 68 7.57 2.87 8.29
N ALA A 69 7.07 1.81 8.93
CA ALA A 69 7.35 1.42 10.30
C ALA A 69 8.09 0.09 10.30
#